data_AF-A0A7C9AGB6-F1
#
_entry.id   AF-A0A7C9AGB6-F1
#
_cell.length_a   1.000
_cell.length_b   1.000
_cell.length_c   1.000
_cell.angle_alpha   90.00
_cell.angle_beta   90.00
_cell.angle_gamma   90.00
#
_symmetry.space_group_name_H-M   'P 1'
#
loop_
_entity.id
_entity.type
_entity.pdbx_description
1 polymer ?
#
loop_
_entity_poly.entity_id
_entity_poly.type
_entity_poly.pdbx_seq_one_letter_code
_entity_poly.pdbx_strand_id
1 'polypeptide(L)'
;MLKNLIRKPLYIHVSTTLTCFHLTFIFSLLSLNNTKMKTPIHVTNPLLLFLLVAAFLSAGPSTAVTQQLLQGFVATPDPRAKDFQPILTDSTGNFSLSFLRVNQHQLVLAIVHVPSGVPLWQAGRVGLLARWGKPTQLIFNGSLVITDARSGLFWSTETDGDRLVLTSEPNLQVLKGRDARNSLSSILWQSFDFPSDALVESQNFTSAMRLVSS
;
A
#
# COMPACT_ATOMS: atom_id res chain seq x y z
N MET A 1 -30.11 6.43 31.56
CA MET A 1 -28.75 6.33 32.13
C MET A 1 -28.09 5.06 31.60
N LEU A 2 -27.41 5.12 30.45
CA LEU A 2 -26.21 4.32 30.17
C LEU A 2 -25.50 4.93 28.95
N LYS A 3 -24.20 5.16 29.11
CA LYS A 3 -23.35 6.02 28.28
C LYS A 3 -22.70 5.22 27.15
N ASN A 4 -22.57 5.89 26.00
CA ASN A 4 -21.56 5.75 24.95
C ASN A 4 -20.45 4.72 25.16
N LEU A 5 -20.31 3.80 24.19
CA LEU A 5 -19.05 3.12 23.87
C LEU A 5 -18.77 3.27 22.37
N ILE A 6 -18.36 4.48 22.00
CA ILE A 6 -17.72 4.75 20.71
C ILE A 6 -16.31 4.15 20.79
N ARG A 7 -16.07 3.03 20.11
CA ARG A 7 -14.71 2.53 19.88
C ARG A 7 -14.00 3.53 18.96
N LYS A 8 -13.01 4.24 19.50
CA LYS A 8 -12.11 5.08 18.70
C LYS A 8 -11.31 4.19 17.74
N PRO A 9 -11.09 4.59 16.48
CA PRO A 9 -10.19 3.88 15.60
C PRO A 9 -8.75 4.00 16.13
N LEU A 10 -8.09 2.84 16.23
CA LEU A 10 -6.69 2.71 16.58
C LEU A 10 -5.86 3.26 15.41
N TYR A 11 -5.37 4.50 15.54
CA TYR A 11 -4.38 5.06 14.63
C TYR A 11 -3.06 4.31 14.84
N ILE A 12 -2.79 3.29 14.03
CA ILE A 12 -1.49 2.64 14.01
C ILE A 12 -0.56 3.53 13.19
N HIS A 13 0.20 4.36 13.88
CA HIS A 13 1.32 5.11 13.30
C HIS A 13 2.49 4.12 13.09
N VAL A 14 2.46 3.33 12.02
CA VAL A 14 3.59 2.46 11.65
C VAL A 14 4.67 3.32 10.99
N SER A 15 5.35 4.17 11.74
CA SER A 15 6.60 4.82 11.28
C SER A 15 7.45 5.44 12.40
N THR A 16 7.42 4.89 13.62
CA THR A 16 8.31 5.34 14.73
C THR A 16 8.97 4.21 15.50
N THR A 17 8.62 2.95 15.24
CA THR A 17 9.20 1.80 15.96
C THR A 17 10.57 1.40 15.44
N LEU A 18 10.85 1.60 14.15
CA LEU A 18 12.16 1.24 13.57
C LEU A 18 13.26 2.23 13.97
N THR A 19 12.96 3.54 13.97
CA THR A 19 13.91 4.57 14.43
C THR A 19 14.25 4.42 15.92
N CYS A 20 13.27 4.05 16.75
CA CYS A 20 13.49 3.78 18.17
C CYS A 20 14.39 2.55 18.39
N PHE A 21 14.19 1.46 17.61
CA PHE A 21 15.05 0.27 17.66
C PHE A 21 16.50 0.59 17.26
N HIS A 22 16.70 1.45 16.25
CA HIS A 22 18.02 1.85 15.79
C HIS A 22 18.80 2.67 16.84
N LEU A 23 18.15 3.60 17.54
CA LEU A 23 18.79 4.35 18.63
C LEU A 23 19.12 3.47 19.84
N THR A 24 18.24 2.53 20.20
CA THR A 24 18.53 1.58 21.31
C THR A 24 19.68 0.63 20.98
N PHE A 25 19.80 0.20 19.73
CA PHE A 25 20.90 -0.68 19.29
C PHE A 25 22.25 0.05 19.32
N ILE A 26 22.30 1.32 18.91
CA ILE A 26 23.50 2.15 19.02
C ILE A 26 23.87 2.37 20.50
N PHE A 27 22.91 2.69 21.37
CA PHE A 27 23.17 2.82 22.81
C PHE A 27 23.66 1.51 23.45
N SER A 28 23.12 0.35 23.03
CA SER A 28 23.61 -0.96 23.48
C SER A 28 25.04 -1.24 22.98
N LEU A 29 25.38 -0.91 21.73
CA LEU A 29 26.75 -1.03 21.22
C LEU A 29 27.74 -0.12 21.96
N LEU A 30 27.35 1.12 22.29
CA LEU A 30 28.17 2.01 23.12
C LEU A 30 28.25 1.53 24.57
N SER A 31 27.19 0.93 25.13
CA SER A 31 27.15 0.43 26.50
C SER A 31 27.91 -0.89 26.68
N LEU A 32 28.01 -1.74 25.65
CA LEU A 32 28.80 -2.97 25.69
C LEU A 32 30.31 -2.70 25.80
N ASN A 33 30.76 -1.48 25.56
CA ASN A 33 32.16 -1.08 25.76
C ASN A 33 32.54 -0.95 27.25
N ASN A 34 31.57 -1.00 28.17
CA ASN A 34 31.80 -0.84 29.62
C ASN A 34 31.79 -2.14 30.43
N THR A 35 31.58 -3.31 29.82
CA THR A 35 31.61 -4.60 30.53
C THR A 35 32.71 -5.51 30.00
N LYS A 36 33.85 -5.53 30.72
CA LYS A 36 34.94 -6.51 30.70
C LYS A 36 34.94 -7.52 29.51
N MET A 37 35.35 -7.07 28.33
CA MET A 37 35.96 -7.96 27.33
C MET A 37 37.45 -7.66 27.27
N LYS A 38 38.25 -8.65 27.66
CA LYS A 38 39.71 -8.66 27.52
C LYS A 38 40.09 -8.90 26.07
N THR A 39 39.95 -7.87 25.25
CA THR A 39 40.81 -7.47 24.12
C THR A 39 40.07 -6.31 23.41
N PRO A 40 40.60 -5.07 23.45
CA PRO A 40 39.93 -3.96 22.80
C PRO A 40 40.00 -4.16 21.28
N ILE A 41 38.85 -4.25 20.62
CA ILE A 41 38.77 -3.98 19.18
C ILE A 41 39.03 -2.49 19.03
N HIS A 42 40.28 -2.12 18.79
CA HIS A 42 40.70 -0.74 18.66
C HIS A 42 40.30 -0.25 17.27
N VAL A 43 39.08 0.28 17.12
CA VAL A 43 38.69 1.04 15.93
C VAL A 43 39.41 2.38 15.99
N THR A 44 40.68 2.41 15.61
CA THR A 44 41.57 3.59 15.70
C THR A 44 41.24 4.69 14.70
N ASN A 45 40.41 4.41 13.70
CA ASN A 45 40.17 5.34 12.60
C ASN A 45 38.82 6.07 12.79
N PRO A 46 38.84 7.35 13.27
CA PRO A 46 37.61 8.13 13.44
C PRO A 46 36.88 8.36 12.11
N LEU A 47 37.59 8.28 10.98
CA LEU A 47 37.03 8.41 9.63
C LEU A 47 36.17 7.19 9.27
N LEU A 48 36.56 5.99 9.71
CA LEU A 48 35.76 4.77 9.52
C LEU A 48 34.48 4.80 10.34
N LEU A 49 34.55 5.31 11.57
CA LEU A 49 33.39 5.50 12.43
C LEU A 49 32.43 6.55 11.85
N PHE A 50 32.98 7.66 11.34
CA PHE A 50 32.21 8.71 10.68
C PHE A 50 31.53 8.20 9.40
N LEU A 51 32.23 7.40 8.58
CA LEU A 51 31.65 6.77 7.38
C LEU A 51 30.55 5.75 7.73
N LEU A 52 30.71 4.96 8.80
CA LEU A 52 29.66 4.06 9.27
C LEU A 52 28.41 4.85 9.67
N VAL A 53 28.59 5.88 10.51
CA VAL A 53 27.50 6.73 10.99
C VAL A 53 26.81 7.44 9.82
N ALA A 54 27.57 8.01 8.88
CA ALA A 54 27.04 8.63 7.67
C ALA A 54 26.27 7.64 6.79
N ALA A 55 26.73 6.39 6.65
CA ALA A 55 26.01 5.34 5.93
C ALA A 55 24.68 5.00 6.61
N PHE A 56 24.64 4.94 7.95
CA PHE A 56 23.42 4.70 8.72
C PHE A 56 22.45 5.90 8.70
N LEU A 57 22.94 7.14 8.64
CA LEU A 57 22.10 8.34 8.45
C LEU A 57 21.60 8.50 7.00
N SER A 58 22.27 7.88 6.03
CA SER A 58 21.85 7.86 4.62
C SER A 58 20.72 6.85 4.33
N ALA A 59 20.40 5.98 5.29
CA ALA A 59 19.25 5.11 5.21
C ALA A 59 17.97 5.96 5.32
N GLY A 60 17.48 6.42 4.16
CA GLY A 60 16.18 7.08 4.06
C GLY A 60 15.06 6.20 4.62
N PRO A 61 13.88 6.79 4.90
CA PRO A 61 12.74 6.01 5.38
C PRO A 61 12.42 4.89 4.38
N SER A 62 12.62 3.64 4.81
CA SER A 62 12.15 2.48 4.07
C SER A 62 10.63 2.47 4.18
N THR A 63 9.93 2.81 3.10
CA THR A 63 8.47 2.59 3.00
C THR A 63 8.23 1.09 3.08
N ALA A 64 7.58 0.63 4.15
CA ALA A 64 7.15 -0.75 4.27
C ALA A 64 6.26 -1.10 3.07
N VAL A 65 6.74 -2.02 2.23
CA VAL A 65 6.03 -2.46 1.03
C VAL A 65 4.86 -3.34 1.48
N THR A 66 3.66 -2.83 1.32
CA THR A 66 2.45 -3.65 1.55
C THR A 66 2.24 -4.49 0.29
N GLN A 67 2.37 -5.82 0.42
CA GLN A 67 2.22 -6.78 -0.67
C GLN A 67 0.82 -7.40 -0.75
N GLN A 68 0.01 -7.26 0.31
CA GLN A 68 -1.39 -7.67 0.32
C GLN A 68 -2.21 -6.80 1.27
N LEU A 69 -3.49 -6.59 0.97
CA LEU A 69 -4.45 -5.98 1.90
C LEU A 69 -5.29 -7.07 2.55
N LEU A 70 -5.45 -7.01 3.86
CA LEU A 70 -6.29 -7.92 4.65
C LEU A 70 -7.53 -7.20 5.15
N GLN A 71 -8.57 -7.97 5.50
CA GLN A 71 -9.81 -7.41 6.04
C GLN A 71 -9.54 -6.45 7.22
N GLY A 72 -10.19 -5.28 7.20
CA GLY A 72 -9.99 -4.21 8.17
C GLY A 72 -8.98 -3.14 7.72
N PHE A 73 -8.36 -3.29 6.54
CA PHE A 73 -7.53 -2.25 5.96
C PHE A 73 -8.36 -0.99 5.65
N VAL A 74 -7.81 0.17 6.00
CA VAL A 74 -8.40 1.49 5.70
C VAL A 74 -7.28 2.46 5.33
N ALA A 75 -7.46 3.20 4.24
CA ALA A 75 -6.57 4.28 3.82
C ALA A 75 -7.36 5.53 3.41
N THR A 76 -6.72 6.69 3.54
CA THR A 76 -7.25 7.97 3.04
C THR A 76 -6.19 8.68 2.22
N PRO A 77 -6.56 9.46 1.18
CA PRO A 77 -5.59 10.17 0.36
C PRO A 77 -4.83 11.22 1.19
N ASP A 78 -3.50 11.23 1.09
CA ASP A 78 -2.65 12.25 1.68
C ASP A 78 -2.80 13.55 0.89
N PRO A 79 -3.21 14.66 1.53
CA PRO A 79 -3.27 15.97 0.86
C PRO A 79 -1.95 16.41 0.22
N ARG A 80 -0.81 15.91 0.71
CA ARG A 80 0.54 16.28 0.24
C ARG A 80 1.00 15.52 -1.00
N ALA A 81 0.44 14.33 -1.26
CA ALA A 81 0.81 13.55 -2.44
C ALA A 81 0.30 14.27 -3.70
N LYS A 82 1.18 14.48 -4.68
CA LYS A 82 0.88 15.27 -5.87
C LYS A 82 0.14 14.45 -6.91
N ASP A 83 0.85 13.53 -7.55
CA ASP A 83 0.35 12.82 -8.73
C ASP A 83 -0.41 11.55 -8.34
N PHE A 84 0.23 10.67 -7.58
CA PHE A 84 -0.40 9.48 -7.03
C PHE A 84 0.17 9.09 -5.67
N GLN A 85 -0.58 8.29 -4.93
CA GLN A 85 -0.17 7.71 -3.66
C GLN A 85 -0.30 6.18 -3.73
N PRO A 86 0.83 5.44 -3.71
CA PRO A 86 0.83 3.98 -3.61
C PRO A 86 0.16 3.46 -2.34
N ILE A 87 -0.62 2.38 -2.49
CA ILE A 87 -1.35 1.72 -1.40
C ILE A 87 -0.95 0.25 -1.26
N LEU A 88 -0.85 -0.46 -2.38
CA LEU A 88 -0.46 -1.87 -2.48
C LEU A 88 0.47 -1.99 -3.67
N THR A 89 1.62 -2.62 -3.49
CA THR A 89 2.64 -2.77 -4.54
C THR A 89 2.82 -4.24 -4.88
N ASP A 90 3.10 -4.53 -6.15
CA ASP A 90 3.45 -5.87 -6.59
C ASP A 90 4.81 -6.33 -6.03
N SER A 91 5.18 -7.59 -6.30
CA SER A 91 6.44 -8.17 -5.83
C SER A 91 7.68 -7.54 -6.47
N THR A 92 7.56 -6.94 -7.65
CA THR A 92 8.68 -6.32 -8.37
C THR A 92 8.89 -4.84 -8.04
N GLY A 93 7.85 -4.16 -7.52
CA GLY A 93 7.89 -2.73 -7.24
C GLY A 93 7.51 -1.84 -8.43
N ASN A 94 7.23 -2.44 -9.59
CA ASN A 94 6.92 -1.70 -10.82
C ASN A 94 5.47 -1.25 -10.89
N PHE A 95 4.56 -1.94 -10.20
CA PHE A 95 3.13 -1.67 -10.24
C PHE A 95 2.57 -1.42 -8.85
N SER A 96 1.64 -0.47 -8.76
CA SER A 96 0.94 -0.21 -7.51
C SER A 96 -0.54 0.06 -7.75
N LEU A 97 -1.38 -0.47 -6.86
CA LEU A 97 -2.71 0.10 -6.64
C LEU A 97 -2.52 1.42 -5.89
N SER A 98 -3.03 2.50 -6.47
CA SER A 98 -2.76 3.86 -6.04
C SER A 98 -4.01 4.71 -6.03
N PHE A 99 -4.05 5.69 -5.12
CA PHE A 99 -4.87 6.88 -5.33
C PHE A 99 -4.21 7.73 -6.42
N LEU A 100 -4.87 7.88 -7.56
CA LEU A 100 -4.44 8.72 -8.66
C LEU A 100 -5.18 10.05 -8.58
N ARG A 101 -4.43 11.16 -8.54
CA ARG A 101 -5.03 12.49 -8.51
C ARG A 101 -5.45 12.88 -9.92
N VAL A 102 -6.73 13.20 -10.07
CA VAL A 102 -7.28 13.79 -11.29
C VAL A 102 -7.52 15.27 -10.99
N ASN A 103 -6.93 16.15 -11.78
CA ASN A 103 -6.94 17.60 -11.53
C ASN A 103 -6.44 17.94 -10.11
N GLN A 104 -7.04 18.91 -9.43
CA GLN A 104 -6.62 19.34 -8.08
C GLN A 104 -7.37 18.61 -6.95
N HIS A 105 -8.60 18.17 -7.18
CA HIS A 105 -9.52 17.75 -6.11
C HIS A 105 -10.20 16.41 -6.35
N GLN A 106 -9.94 15.75 -7.49
CA GLN A 106 -10.57 14.50 -7.83
C GLN A 106 -9.59 13.34 -7.68
N LEU A 107 -10.16 12.16 -7.49
CA LEU A 107 -9.43 10.94 -7.23
C LEU A 107 -10.06 9.80 -8.01
N VAL A 108 -9.19 9.01 -8.62
CA VAL A 108 -9.49 7.69 -9.17
C VAL A 108 -8.62 6.68 -8.44
N LEU A 109 -9.15 5.49 -8.17
CA LEU A 109 -8.36 4.36 -7.73
C LEU A 109 -7.82 3.64 -8.96
N ALA A 110 -6.51 3.48 -9.08
CA ALA A 110 -5.89 2.98 -10.31
C ALA A 110 -4.74 2.01 -10.05
N ILE A 111 -4.47 1.12 -11.00
CA ILE A 111 -3.17 0.44 -11.08
C ILE A 111 -2.24 1.34 -11.89
N VAL A 112 -1.10 1.72 -11.32
CA VAL A 112 -0.13 2.65 -11.91
C VAL A 112 1.20 1.95 -12.09
N HIS A 113 1.81 2.10 -13.26
CA HIS A 113 3.21 1.77 -13.47
C HIS A 113 4.08 2.84 -12.79
N VAL A 114 4.67 2.49 -11.66
CA VAL A 114 5.34 3.42 -10.74
C VAL A 114 6.45 4.23 -11.43
N PRO A 115 7.34 3.63 -12.25
CA PRO A 115 8.42 4.37 -12.91
C PRO A 115 7.93 5.45 -13.89
N SER A 116 6.81 5.24 -14.58
CA SER A 116 6.30 6.19 -15.59
C SER A 116 5.13 7.05 -15.09
N GLY A 117 4.50 6.68 -13.98
CA GLY A 117 3.27 7.31 -13.48
C GLY A 117 2.04 7.05 -14.36
N VAL A 118 2.13 6.16 -15.35
CA VAL A 118 1.03 5.88 -16.29
C VAL A 118 0.01 4.94 -15.64
N PRO A 119 -1.29 5.30 -15.62
CA PRO A 119 -2.34 4.38 -15.17
C PRO A 119 -2.62 3.30 -16.24
N LEU A 120 -2.71 2.05 -15.79
CA LEU A 120 -3.01 0.87 -16.62
C LEU A 120 -4.43 0.34 -16.42
N TRP A 121 -5.03 0.67 -15.27
CA TRP A 121 -6.39 0.29 -14.92
C TRP A 121 -6.99 1.32 -13.98
N GLN A 122 -8.31 1.54 -14.04
CA GLN A 122 -9.04 2.46 -13.18
C GLN A 122 -10.31 1.80 -12.65
N ALA A 123 -10.59 2.01 -11.36
CA ALA A 123 -11.80 1.54 -10.73
C ALA A 123 -12.99 2.46 -11.05
N GLY A 124 -14.15 1.86 -11.29
CA GLY A 124 -15.40 2.59 -11.53
C GLY A 124 -15.77 2.73 -13.00
N ARG A 125 -16.84 3.49 -13.25
CA ARG A 125 -17.27 3.87 -14.61
C ARG A 125 -16.67 5.24 -14.94
N VAL A 126 -16.41 5.48 -16.22
CA VAL A 126 -15.96 6.78 -16.73
C VAL A 126 -16.83 7.90 -16.16
N GLY A 127 -16.20 8.89 -15.55
CA GLY A 127 -16.85 10.09 -14.99
C GLY A 127 -17.20 10.02 -13.49
N LEU A 128 -17.12 8.86 -12.82
CA LEU A 128 -17.37 8.80 -11.38
C LEU A 128 -16.08 9.04 -10.59
N LEU A 129 -15.85 10.29 -10.20
CA LEU A 129 -14.64 10.74 -9.52
C LEU A 129 -14.89 10.96 -8.03
N ALA A 130 -14.10 10.29 -7.19
CA ALA A 130 -14.10 10.54 -5.75
C ALA A 130 -13.37 11.85 -5.44
N ARG A 131 -13.55 12.38 -4.22
CA ARG A 131 -12.79 13.55 -3.78
C ARG A 131 -11.38 13.14 -3.35
N TRP A 132 -10.40 13.95 -3.69
CA TRP A 132 -9.08 13.85 -3.10
C TRP A 132 -9.09 14.33 -1.64
N GLY A 133 -8.72 13.43 -0.73
CA GLY A 133 -8.60 13.69 0.69
C GLY A 133 -9.88 13.37 1.46
N LYS A 134 -9.88 13.68 2.76
CA LYS A 134 -11.00 13.36 3.64
C LYS A 134 -12.30 14.07 3.23
N PRO A 135 -13.47 13.50 3.54
CA PRO A 135 -13.71 12.16 4.12
C PRO A 135 -13.66 10.95 3.16
N THR A 136 -13.01 11.02 1.99
CA THR A 136 -12.86 9.84 1.12
C THR A 136 -11.92 8.81 1.75
N GLN A 137 -12.32 7.55 1.70
CA GLN A 137 -11.60 6.39 2.24
C GLN A 137 -11.59 5.24 1.23
N LEU A 138 -10.50 4.48 1.24
CA LEU A 138 -10.43 3.14 0.68
C LEU A 138 -10.46 2.14 1.82
N ILE A 139 -11.30 1.13 1.70
CA ILE A 139 -11.49 0.09 2.71
C ILE A 139 -11.33 -1.25 2.02
N PHE A 140 -10.68 -2.20 2.69
CA PHE A 140 -10.79 -3.60 2.32
C PHE A 140 -11.37 -4.38 3.50
N ASN A 141 -12.61 -4.85 3.36
CA ASN A 141 -13.35 -5.63 4.36
C ASN A 141 -13.91 -6.94 3.75
N GLY A 142 -13.21 -7.44 2.75
CA GLY A 142 -13.63 -8.55 1.87
C GLY A 142 -14.11 -8.09 0.50
N SER A 143 -14.58 -6.84 0.42
CA SER A 143 -14.61 -6.08 -0.82
C SER A 143 -13.63 -4.91 -0.75
N LEU A 144 -13.02 -4.59 -1.88
CA LEU A 144 -12.30 -3.33 -2.05
C LEU A 144 -13.33 -2.24 -2.33
N VAL A 145 -13.43 -1.27 -1.44
CA VAL A 145 -14.50 -0.26 -1.43
C VAL A 145 -13.89 1.13 -1.37
N ILE A 146 -14.31 2.01 -2.28
CA ILE A 146 -14.06 3.45 -2.21
C ILE A 146 -15.36 4.17 -1.84
N THR A 147 -15.29 4.94 -0.76
CA THR A 147 -16.46 5.58 -0.15
C THR A 147 -16.10 6.93 0.43
N ASP A 148 -17.10 7.78 0.62
CA ASP A 148 -16.98 9.04 1.33
C ASP A 148 -18.14 9.17 2.32
N ALA A 149 -17.83 9.57 3.56
CA ALA A 149 -18.86 9.66 4.60
C ALA A 149 -20.00 10.64 4.29
N ARG A 150 -19.85 11.54 3.31
CA ARG A 150 -20.87 12.51 2.91
C ARG A 150 -21.64 12.07 1.66
N SER A 151 -20.95 11.55 0.65
CA SER A 151 -21.56 11.18 -0.64
C SER A 151 -21.84 9.68 -0.81
N GLY A 152 -21.38 8.85 0.13
CA GLY A 152 -21.62 7.42 0.14
C GLY A 152 -20.64 6.62 -0.72
N LEU A 153 -21.11 5.47 -1.20
CA LEU A 153 -20.35 4.51 -1.99
C LEU A 153 -20.06 5.06 -3.40
N PHE A 154 -18.78 5.08 -3.79
CA PHE A 154 -18.39 5.38 -5.17
C PHE A 154 -18.23 4.11 -5.99
N TRP A 155 -17.50 3.13 -5.47
CA TRP A 155 -17.24 1.87 -6.17
C TRP A 155 -16.85 0.75 -5.20
N SER A 156 -17.16 -0.48 -5.59
CA SER A 156 -16.83 -1.68 -4.84
C SER A 156 -16.64 -2.85 -5.81
N THR A 157 -15.79 -3.82 -5.43
CA THR A 157 -15.68 -5.10 -6.15
C THR A 157 -16.88 -6.02 -5.92
N GLU A 158 -17.75 -5.73 -4.95
CA GLU A 158 -18.92 -6.54 -4.58
C GLU A 158 -18.57 -8.01 -4.23
N THR A 159 -17.46 -8.20 -3.52
CA THR A 159 -16.90 -9.51 -3.14
C THR A 159 -16.93 -9.75 -1.63
N ASP A 160 -16.69 -11.01 -1.23
CA ASP A 160 -16.46 -11.43 0.16
C ASP A 160 -15.16 -12.26 0.24
N GLY A 161 -14.03 -11.61 -0.04
CA GLY A 161 -12.68 -12.19 -0.04
C GLY A 161 -11.95 -12.05 1.29
N ASP A 162 -10.83 -12.73 1.42
CA ASP A 162 -9.97 -12.68 2.62
C ASP A 162 -8.83 -11.67 2.44
N ARG A 163 -8.37 -11.50 1.20
CA ARG A 163 -7.21 -10.66 0.87
C ARG A 163 -7.29 -10.08 -0.54
N LEU A 164 -6.61 -8.95 -0.73
CA LEU A 164 -6.36 -8.31 -2.02
C LEU A 164 -4.88 -8.38 -2.33
N VAL A 165 -4.52 -8.78 -3.55
CA VAL A 165 -3.13 -8.85 -4.03
C VAL A 165 -2.99 -8.17 -5.38
N LEU A 166 -1.79 -7.68 -5.66
CA LEU A 166 -1.40 -7.18 -6.98
C LEU A 166 -0.25 -8.06 -7.51
N THR A 167 -0.45 -8.65 -8.68
CA THR A 167 0.55 -9.52 -9.33
C THR A 167 1.59 -8.70 -10.12
N SER A 168 2.66 -9.36 -10.55
CA SER A 168 3.69 -8.79 -11.44
C SER A 168 3.15 -8.46 -12.83
N GLU A 169 2.12 -9.17 -13.31
CA GLU A 169 1.40 -8.87 -14.54
C GLU A 169 0.14 -8.07 -14.17
N PRO A 170 0.20 -6.73 -14.08
CA PRO A 170 -0.55 -5.84 -13.17
C PRO A 170 -2.06 -6.15 -13.00
N ASN A 171 -2.34 -7.26 -12.32
CA ASN A 171 -3.68 -7.82 -12.14
C ASN A 171 -4.00 -7.77 -10.66
N LEU A 172 -5.00 -6.97 -10.32
CA LEU A 172 -5.47 -6.82 -8.96
C LEU A 172 -6.51 -7.89 -8.70
N GLN A 173 -6.31 -8.72 -7.68
CA GLN A 173 -7.15 -9.89 -7.42
C GLN A 173 -7.69 -9.88 -5.99
N VAL A 174 -9.00 -10.16 -5.85
CA VAL A 174 -9.62 -10.51 -4.58
C VAL A 174 -9.65 -12.02 -4.45
N LEU A 175 -9.03 -12.54 -3.40
CA LEU A 175 -8.89 -13.99 -3.17
C LEU A 175 -9.69 -14.43 -1.94
N LYS A 176 -10.28 -15.64 -2.00
CA LYS A 176 -10.91 -16.32 -0.87
C LYS A 176 -10.27 -17.69 -0.62
N GLY A 177 -9.97 -17.98 0.65
CA GLY A 177 -9.26 -19.17 1.13
C GLY A 177 -8.10 -18.82 2.06
N ARG A 178 -7.68 -19.78 2.89
CA ARG A 178 -6.55 -19.65 3.85
C ARG A 178 -5.29 -20.35 3.35
N ASP A 179 -4.16 -19.65 3.34
CA ASP A 179 -2.86 -20.31 3.16
C ASP A 179 -2.34 -20.85 4.49
N ALA A 180 -2.20 -22.17 4.52
CA ALA A 180 -1.19 -22.90 5.30
C ALA A 180 -1.08 -24.37 4.84
N ARG A 181 -2.13 -24.98 4.26
CA ARG A 181 -2.17 -26.43 3.96
C ARG A 181 -3.05 -26.83 2.76
N ASN A 182 -2.67 -26.46 1.53
CA ASN A 182 -3.21 -27.03 0.29
C ASN A 182 -4.73 -26.87 0.05
N SER A 183 -5.18 -25.65 -0.22
CA SER A 183 -6.36 -25.44 -1.07
C SER A 183 -6.08 -24.25 -1.97
N LEU A 184 -6.28 -24.42 -3.28
CA LEU A 184 -6.16 -23.34 -4.26
C LEU A 184 -7.01 -22.14 -3.81
N SER A 185 -6.39 -20.96 -3.71
CA SER A 185 -7.16 -19.73 -3.46
C SER A 185 -8.07 -19.48 -4.66
N SER A 186 -9.35 -19.26 -4.40
CA SER A 186 -10.30 -18.90 -5.45
C SER A 186 -10.21 -17.41 -5.74
N ILE A 187 -10.09 -17.05 -7.02
CA ILE A 187 -10.19 -15.65 -7.47
C ILE A 187 -11.68 -15.32 -7.53
N LEU A 188 -12.13 -14.40 -6.67
CA LEU A 188 -13.51 -13.92 -6.67
C LEU A 188 -13.73 -12.79 -7.66
N TRP A 189 -12.68 -11.99 -7.88
CA TRP A 189 -12.69 -10.82 -8.75
C TRP A 189 -11.26 -10.51 -9.19
N GLN A 190 -11.09 -10.04 -10.42
CA GLN A 190 -9.81 -9.57 -10.93
C GLN A 190 -9.97 -8.36 -11.86
N SER A 191 -9.00 -7.45 -11.90
CA SER A 191 -9.08 -6.23 -12.71
C SER A 191 -9.09 -6.51 -14.21
N PHE A 192 -8.47 -7.62 -14.64
CA PHE A 192 -8.42 -7.99 -16.06
C PHE A 192 -9.78 -8.29 -16.67
N ASP A 193 -10.78 -8.66 -15.87
CA ASP A 193 -12.16 -8.88 -16.34
C ASP A 193 -12.90 -7.55 -16.60
N PHE A 194 -12.32 -6.42 -16.16
CA PHE A 194 -12.88 -5.08 -16.28
C PHE A 194 -11.84 -4.12 -16.88
N PRO A 195 -11.40 -4.31 -18.14
CA PRO A 195 -10.36 -3.50 -18.75
C PRO A 195 -10.72 -2.01 -18.83
N SER A 196 -9.68 -1.18 -18.78
CA SER A 196 -9.77 0.24 -19.12
C SER A 196 -9.19 0.48 -20.53
N ASP A 197 -8.82 1.72 -20.84
CA ASP A 197 -8.32 2.17 -22.13
C ASP A 197 -6.89 1.68 -22.45
N ALA A 198 -6.17 1.13 -21.45
CA ALA A 198 -4.81 0.63 -21.60
C ALA A 198 -4.78 -0.89 -21.80
N LEU A 199 -4.09 -1.33 -22.86
CA LEU A 199 -3.81 -2.75 -23.11
C LEU A 199 -2.62 -3.21 -22.25
N VAL A 200 -2.81 -4.28 -21.48
CA VAL A 200 -1.76 -4.88 -20.64
C VAL A 200 -1.29 -6.19 -21.27
N GLU A 201 0.04 -6.37 -21.36
CA GLU A 201 0.62 -7.63 -21.80
C GLU A 201 0.16 -8.79 -20.91
N SER A 202 -0.23 -9.92 -21.51
CA SER A 202 -0.83 -11.10 -20.83
C SER A 202 -2.30 -10.96 -20.42
N GLN A 203 -2.97 -9.85 -20.72
CA GLN A 203 -4.42 -9.78 -20.61
C GLN A 203 -5.08 -10.60 -21.73
N ASN A 204 -5.91 -11.59 -21.38
CA ASN A 204 -6.68 -12.36 -22.34
C ASN A 204 -8.03 -11.66 -22.61
N PHE A 205 -8.17 -11.03 -23.77
CA PHE A 205 -9.41 -10.36 -24.14
C PHE A 205 -10.48 -11.36 -24.57
N THR A 206 -11.63 -11.34 -23.89
CA THR A 206 -12.79 -12.15 -24.26
C THR A 206 -13.93 -11.27 -24.74
N SER A 207 -14.87 -11.84 -25.50
CA SER A 207 -16.06 -11.12 -25.98
C SER A 207 -16.99 -10.63 -24.87
N ALA A 208 -16.82 -11.10 -23.63
CA ALA A 208 -17.55 -10.63 -22.47
C ALA A 208 -17.03 -9.29 -21.92
N MET A 209 -15.82 -8.86 -22.31
CA MET A 209 -15.21 -7.62 -21.85
C MET A 209 -15.75 -6.41 -22.63
N ARG A 210 -15.85 -5.26 -21.95
CA ARG A 210 -16.22 -3.98 -22.55
C ARG A 210 -15.07 -2.99 -22.40
N LEU A 211 -14.46 -2.61 -23.52
CA LEU A 211 -13.54 -1.47 -23.56
C LEU A 211 -14.36 -0.18 -23.57
N VAL A 212 -13.95 0.77 -22.75
CA VAL A 212 -14.53 2.12 -22.73
C VAL A 212 -13.41 3.06 -23.17
N SER A 213 -13.70 4.00 -24.06
CA SER A 213 -12.77 5.10 -24.39
C SER A 213 -13.11 6.28 -23.50
N SER A 214 -12.09 6.93 -22.96
CA SER A 214 -12.17 8.29 -22.39
C SER A 214 -12.40 9.35 -23.46
#